data_AF-A0A2A9E5B7-F1
#
_entry.id   AF-A0A2A9E5B7-F1
#
_cell.length_a   1.000
_cell.length_b   1.000
_cell.length_c   1.000
_cell.angle_alpha   90.00
_cell.angle_beta   90.00
_cell.angle_gamma   90.00
#
_symmetry.space_group_name_H-M   'P 1'
#
loop_
_entity.id
_entity.type
_entity.pdbx_description
1 polymer ?
#
loop_
_entity_poly.entity_id
_entity_poly.type
_entity_poly.pdbx_seq_one_letter_code
_entity_poly.pdbx_strand_id
1 'polypeptide(L)'
;MTLTLVSGGTAGSSSIVRRLAAAAAALVLALGLSSCSFLTSFDDLSSEPAAGTLEAALDDLVSTESFADDGTEHILSGEINSRGQAVGYHSTALGDLASGEVVPGTQSAQDGHGLYKAQVVVDGTGKTSNDGYSTFFPDAWTAQQVVDAINEAYASRVSSGDGGYDGVTSGGISVHMYLDDFGLVVTAYPVMEY
;
A
#
# COMPACT_ATOMS: atom_id res chain seq x y z
N MET A 1 13.45 -63.48 5.88
CA MET A 1 13.56 -62.33 6.80
C MET A 1 14.08 -61.16 5.99
N THR A 2 13.18 -60.24 5.67
CA THR A 2 13.39 -59.15 4.71
C THR A 2 13.72 -57.88 5.49
N LEU A 3 14.81 -57.20 5.11
CA LEU A 3 15.30 -55.98 5.75
C LEU A 3 14.56 -54.76 5.17
N THR A 4 13.80 -54.04 6.00
CA THR A 4 13.12 -52.79 5.62
C THR A 4 13.96 -51.61 6.09
N LEU A 5 14.35 -50.74 5.15
CA LEU A 5 15.05 -49.47 5.40
C LEU A 5 14.02 -48.36 5.71
N VAL A 6 14.26 -47.63 6.80
CA VAL A 6 13.63 -46.35 7.14
C VAL A 6 14.50 -45.23 6.57
N SER A 7 13.91 -44.24 5.89
CA SER A 7 14.56 -42.97 5.57
C SER A 7 13.94 -41.85 6.42
N GLY A 8 14.77 -41.23 7.25
CA GLY A 8 14.52 -39.95 7.91
C GLY A 8 15.23 -38.83 7.15
N GLY A 9 14.64 -37.63 7.18
CA GLY A 9 15.00 -36.51 6.31
C GLY A 9 15.98 -35.49 6.88
N THR A 10 15.78 -34.26 6.39
CA THR A 10 16.43 -32.97 6.66
C THR A 10 17.62 -32.63 5.77
N ALA A 11 17.35 -31.86 4.72
CA ALA A 11 18.35 -31.13 3.96
C ALA A 11 18.29 -29.66 4.40
N GLY A 12 19.37 -29.20 5.02
CA GLY A 12 19.71 -27.80 5.13
C GLY A 12 20.91 -27.50 4.24
N SER A 13 20.88 -26.40 3.50
CA SER A 13 22.09 -25.63 3.18
C SER A 13 21.74 -24.26 2.62
N SER A 14 22.36 -23.27 3.23
CA SER A 14 22.40 -21.86 2.87
C SER A 14 23.52 -21.60 1.86
N SER A 15 23.28 -20.76 0.86
CA SER A 15 24.29 -19.99 0.12
C SER A 15 23.57 -18.90 -0.70
N ILE A 16 23.62 -17.64 -0.28
CA ILE A 16 24.65 -16.65 -0.65
C ILE A 16 24.77 -16.48 -2.19
N VAL A 17 24.05 -15.47 -2.67
CA VAL A 17 24.32 -14.53 -3.78
C VAL A 17 25.23 -14.96 -4.94
N ARG A 18 24.75 -14.70 -6.17
CA ARG A 18 25.55 -14.08 -7.26
C ARG A 18 24.65 -13.52 -8.37
N ARG A 19 24.65 -12.19 -8.49
CA ARG A 19 24.23 -11.43 -9.67
C ARG A 19 25.21 -11.70 -10.82
N LEU A 20 24.72 -11.95 -12.03
CA LEU A 20 25.51 -11.94 -13.26
C LEU A 20 24.90 -10.91 -14.21
N ALA A 21 25.52 -9.74 -14.29
CA ALA A 21 25.35 -8.82 -15.40
C ALA A 21 26.60 -8.95 -16.30
N ALA A 22 26.36 -9.18 -17.58
CA ALA A 22 27.37 -9.34 -18.61
C ALA A 22 28.07 -8.00 -18.90
N ALA A 23 29.40 -8.02 -19.02
CA ALA A 23 30.17 -6.92 -19.57
C ALA A 23 30.94 -7.42 -20.80
N ALA A 24 30.69 -6.79 -21.94
CA ALA A 24 31.51 -6.92 -23.13
C ALA A 24 31.78 -5.51 -23.68
N ALA A 25 33.05 -5.10 -23.75
CA ALA A 25 33.67 -4.59 -24.98
C ALA A 25 35.11 -4.12 -24.72
N ALA A 26 35.91 -4.25 -25.78
CA ALA A 26 37.36 -4.21 -25.87
C ALA A 26 38.07 -2.93 -25.38
N LEU A 27 39.33 -3.08 -24.93
CA LEU A 27 40.30 -2.00 -24.86
C LEU A 27 41.48 -2.30 -25.80
N VAL A 28 41.63 -1.42 -26.80
CA VAL A 28 42.75 -1.35 -27.74
C VAL A 28 43.98 -0.76 -27.05
N LEU A 29 45.14 -1.29 -27.44
CA LEU A 29 46.48 -1.04 -26.92
C LEU A 29 46.87 0.44 -26.92
N ALA A 30 47.30 0.93 -25.75
CA ALA A 30 47.75 2.30 -25.52
C ALA A 30 49.14 2.57 -26.10
N LEU A 31 49.31 3.73 -26.74
CA LEU A 31 50.59 4.43 -26.87
C LEU A 31 50.33 5.95 -26.90
N GLY A 32 51.01 6.69 -26.03
CA GLY A 32 51.28 8.11 -26.26
C GLY A 32 50.74 9.10 -25.24
N LEU A 33 51.49 9.25 -24.15
CA LEU A 33 51.71 10.45 -23.31
C LEU A 33 51.00 11.74 -23.75
N SER A 34 50.03 12.21 -22.95
CA SER A 34 49.89 13.63 -22.61
C SER A 34 48.97 13.80 -21.41
N SER A 35 49.45 14.50 -20.40
CA SER A 35 48.79 14.80 -19.14
C SER A 35 47.45 15.53 -19.37
N CYS A 36 46.36 15.00 -18.82
CA CYS A 36 45.22 15.78 -18.35
C CYS A 36 44.45 14.93 -17.35
N SER A 37 44.43 15.37 -16.10
CA SER A 37 43.46 14.94 -15.11
C SER A 37 42.07 15.38 -15.59
N PHE A 38 41.43 14.56 -16.42
CA PHE A 38 40.06 14.80 -16.87
C PHE A 38 39.12 13.92 -16.05
N LEU A 39 38.96 14.33 -14.79
CA LEU A 39 37.83 13.97 -13.95
C LEU A 39 36.72 14.96 -14.35
N THR A 40 35.74 14.50 -15.12
CA THR A 40 34.49 15.24 -15.31
C THR A 40 33.32 14.25 -15.33
N SER A 41 32.59 14.28 -14.22
CA SER A 41 31.14 14.10 -14.09
C SER A 41 30.48 12.93 -14.81
N PHE A 42 30.24 11.86 -14.04
CA PHE A 42 28.97 11.14 -14.10
C PHE A 42 27.99 11.85 -13.15
N ASP A 43 27.61 13.06 -13.52
CA ASP A 43 26.52 13.81 -12.89
C ASP A 43 25.64 14.26 -14.06
N ASP A 44 24.86 13.32 -14.59
CA ASP A 44 23.74 13.62 -15.48
C ASP A 44 22.73 12.46 -15.40
N LEU A 45 22.08 12.37 -14.26
CA LEU A 45 20.67 12.03 -14.23
C LEU A 45 20.03 12.98 -13.21
N SER A 46 19.98 14.26 -13.61
CA SER A 46 19.02 15.20 -13.07
C SER A 46 17.64 14.59 -13.27
N SER A 47 17.15 13.89 -12.24
CA SER A 47 15.74 13.62 -12.10
C SER A 47 15.06 14.98 -12.02
N GLU A 48 14.45 15.36 -13.13
CA GLU A 48 13.37 16.34 -13.13
C GLU A 48 12.47 16.07 -11.91
N PRO A 49 12.04 17.08 -11.14
CA PRO A 49 11.13 16.83 -10.02
C PRO A 49 9.86 16.20 -10.59
N ALA A 50 9.70 14.90 -10.37
CA ALA A 50 8.51 14.17 -10.74
C ALA A 50 7.33 14.90 -10.08
N ALA A 51 6.29 15.19 -10.86
CA ALA A 51 4.97 15.26 -10.29
C ALA A 51 4.81 14.04 -9.37
N GLY A 52 4.48 14.28 -8.10
CA GLY A 52 4.67 13.30 -7.01
C GLY A 52 4.13 11.91 -7.38
N THR A 53 4.90 10.87 -7.13
CA THR A 53 4.45 9.48 -7.36
C THR A 53 3.58 9.02 -6.19
N LEU A 54 2.74 8.01 -6.42
CA LEU A 54 1.99 7.34 -5.35
C LEU A 54 2.95 6.86 -4.24
N GLU A 55 4.04 6.19 -4.63
CA GLU A 55 5.05 5.68 -3.69
C GLU A 55 5.64 6.78 -2.81
N ALA A 56 6.02 7.94 -3.39
CA ALA A 56 6.53 9.06 -2.62
C ALA A 56 5.47 9.66 -1.68
N ALA A 57 4.21 9.75 -2.13
CA ALA A 57 3.12 10.25 -1.30
C ALA A 57 2.79 9.32 -0.11
N LEU A 58 2.94 8.01 -0.29
CA LEU A 58 2.78 7.02 0.77
C LEU A 58 3.99 7.00 1.72
N ASP A 59 5.21 7.13 1.20
CA ASP A 59 6.46 7.21 2.00
C ASP A 59 6.52 8.46 2.89
N ASP A 60 5.88 9.56 2.48
CA ASP A 60 5.78 10.80 3.25
C ASP A 60 4.81 10.69 4.45
N LEU A 61 4.01 9.62 4.54
CA LEU A 61 3.11 9.38 5.67
C LEU A 61 3.92 9.07 6.93
N VAL A 62 3.47 9.62 8.05
CA VAL A 62 4.04 9.37 9.36
C VAL A 62 3.10 8.54 10.22
N SER A 63 3.66 7.88 11.24
CA SER A 63 2.91 7.03 12.17
C SER A 63 2.22 5.83 11.50
N THR A 64 2.90 5.21 10.55
CA THR A 64 2.40 4.05 9.80
C THR A 64 2.81 2.70 10.42
N GLU A 65 3.48 2.68 11.59
CA GLU A 65 3.93 1.45 12.25
C GLU A 65 2.81 0.48 12.69
N SER A 66 1.57 0.96 12.75
CA SER A 66 0.39 0.13 13.05
C SER A 66 -0.23 -0.49 11.79
N PHE A 67 0.32 -0.24 10.61
CA PHE A 67 -0.20 -0.72 9.32
C PHE A 67 0.69 -1.83 8.77
N ALA A 68 0.08 -2.75 8.04
CA ALA A 68 0.83 -3.70 7.22
C ALA A 68 1.49 -2.97 6.05
N ASP A 69 2.48 -3.60 5.41
CA ASP A 69 3.26 -3.00 4.31
C ASP A 69 2.38 -2.43 3.18
N ASP A 70 1.25 -3.08 2.87
CA ASP A 70 0.27 -2.68 1.84
C ASP A 70 -0.97 -1.98 2.42
N GLY A 71 -1.08 -1.85 3.75
CA GLY A 71 -2.30 -1.36 4.41
C GLY A 71 -2.65 0.08 4.06
N THR A 72 -1.66 0.97 4.01
CA THR A 72 -1.87 2.39 3.64
C THR A 72 -2.25 2.53 2.17
N GLU A 73 -1.60 1.80 1.27
CA GLU A 73 -1.94 1.76 -0.16
C GLU A 73 -3.36 1.25 -0.36
N HIS A 74 -3.73 0.13 0.27
CA HIS A 74 -5.06 -0.45 0.20
C HIS A 74 -6.14 0.57 0.61
N ILE A 75 -5.91 1.31 1.68
CA ILE A 75 -6.90 2.25 2.24
C ILE A 75 -6.98 3.54 1.41
N LEU A 76 -5.84 4.12 1.01
CA LEU A 76 -5.77 5.45 0.41
C LEU A 76 -5.81 5.45 -1.12
N SER A 77 -5.30 4.39 -1.75
CA SER A 77 -5.21 4.25 -3.20
C SER A 77 -6.17 3.20 -3.74
N GLY A 78 -6.36 2.10 -3.01
CA GLY A 78 -6.97 0.89 -3.54
C GLY A 78 -5.98 0.10 -4.40
N GLU A 79 -6.24 -1.19 -4.55
CA GLU A 79 -5.33 -2.10 -5.24
C GLU A 79 -6.08 -3.23 -5.96
N ILE A 80 -5.39 -3.89 -6.89
CA ILE A 80 -5.80 -5.17 -7.46
C ILE A 80 -5.13 -6.28 -6.64
N ASN A 81 -5.94 -7.01 -5.87
CA ASN A 81 -5.40 -8.08 -5.03
C ASN A 81 -4.87 -9.26 -5.88
N SER A 82 -4.22 -10.21 -5.22
CA SER A 82 -3.66 -11.43 -5.86
C SER A 82 -4.66 -12.30 -6.63
N ARG A 83 -5.97 -12.07 -6.46
CA ARG A 83 -7.06 -12.74 -7.19
C ARG A 83 -7.57 -11.93 -8.38
N GLY A 84 -6.95 -10.79 -8.69
CA GLY A 84 -7.38 -9.91 -9.77
C GLY A 84 -8.64 -9.10 -9.44
N GLN A 85 -8.93 -8.88 -8.16
CA GLN A 85 -10.13 -8.14 -7.72
C GLN A 85 -9.73 -6.77 -7.19
N ALA A 86 -10.47 -5.74 -7.60
CA ALA A 86 -10.38 -4.41 -7.00
C ALA A 86 -10.86 -4.43 -5.54
N VAL A 87 -10.01 -3.93 -4.64
CA VAL A 87 -10.25 -3.85 -3.20
C VAL A 87 -9.80 -2.48 -2.65
N GLY A 88 -10.16 -2.19 -1.40
CA GLY A 88 -9.77 -0.95 -0.76
C GLY A 88 -10.45 0.30 -1.33
N TYR A 89 -9.68 1.39 -1.39
CA TYR A 89 -10.08 2.74 -1.78
C TYR A 89 -11.20 3.31 -0.89
N HIS A 90 -10.77 3.85 0.26
CA HIS A 90 -11.62 4.41 1.32
C HIS A 90 -11.38 5.91 1.56
N SER A 91 -10.58 6.55 0.70
CA SER A 91 -10.29 7.98 0.74
C SER A 91 -10.00 8.51 -0.66
N THR A 92 -10.39 9.75 -0.93
CA THR A 92 -10.06 10.48 -2.17
C THR A 92 -8.80 11.35 -2.01
N ALA A 93 -8.13 11.30 -0.85
CA ALA A 93 -7.09 12.24 -0.45
C ALA A 93 -5.83 12.26 -1.33
N LEU A 94 -5.56 11.16 -2.05
CA LEU A 94 -4.44 11.07 -3.00
C LEU A 94 -4.80 11.58 -4.41
N GLY A 95 -6.07 11.90 -4.66
CA GLY A 95 -6.55 12.39 -5.96
C GLY A 95 -6.10 11.48 -7.11
N ASP A 96 -5.56 12.09 -8.16
CA ASP A 96 -5.10 11.40 -9.37
C ASP A 96 -3.88 10.47 -9.15
N LEU A 97 -3.26 10.47 -7.96
CA LEU A 97 -2.20 9.52 -7.62
C LEU A 97 -2.74 8.16 -7.20
N ALA A 98 -4.01 8.09 -6.78
CA ALA A 98 -4.64 6.84 -6.40
C ALA A 98 -4.94 5.96 -7.64
N SER A 99 -4.86 4.65 -7.45
CA SER A 99 -5.32 3.66 -8.45
C SER A 99 -6.85 3.59 -8.52
N GLY A 100 -7.52 3.98 -7.43
CA GLY A 100 -8.96 3.96 -7.27
C GLY A 100 -9.65 5.23 -7.73
N GLU A 101 -10.87 5.06 -8.23
CA GLU A 101 -11.78 6.13 -8.63
C GLU A 101 -13.21 5.83 -8.15
N VAL A 102 -13.93 6.87 -7.76
CA VAL A 102 -15.37 6.78 -7.49
C VAL A 102 -16.15 6.71 -8.80
N VAL A 103 -17.05 5.73 -8.92
CA VAL A 103 -17.96 5.64 -10.06
C VAL A 103 -18.97 6.80 -10.02
N PRO A 104 -19.03 7.68 -11.04
CA PRO A 104 -19.89 8.85 -11.04
C PRO A 104 -21.38 8.50 -10.83
N GLY A 105 -22.05 9.26 -9.97
CA GLY A 105 -23.49 9.10 -9.68
C GLY A 105 -23.84 7.98 -8.70
N THR A 106 -22.85 7.27 -8.13
CA THR A 106 -23.07 6.21 -7.14
C THR A 106 -22.87 6.66 -5.70
N GLN A 107 -22.34 7.87 -5.49
CA GLN A 107 -22.11 8.45 -4.18
C GLN A 107 -23.43 8.71 -3.44
N SER A 108 -23.51 8.21 -2.21
CA SER A 108 -24.62 8.50 -1.29
C SER A 108 -24.57 9.93 -0.77
N ALA A 109 -25.64 10.36 -0.10
CA ALA A 109 -25.55 11.52 0.78
C ALA A 109 -24.48 11.27 1.86
N GLN A 110 -23.81 12.35 2.26
CA GLN A 110 -22.89 12.33 3.39
C GLN A 110 -23.67 12.30 4.72
N ASP A 111 -23.16 11.58 5.71
CA ASP A 111 -23.69 11.59 7.07
C ASP A 111 -23.22 12.83 7.87
N GLY A 112 -23.54 12.87 9.17
CA GLY A 112 -23.19 13.99 10.06
C GLY A 112 -21.69 14.23 10.21
N HIS A 113 -20.86 13.24 9.86
CA HIS A 113 -19.40 13.30 9.89
C HIS A 113 -18.77 13.53 8.51
N GLY A 114 -19.58 13.63 7.46
CA GLY A 114 -19.10 13.76 6.08
C GLY A 114 -18.77 12.42 5.42
N LEU A 115 -19.09 11.29 6.06
CA LEU A 115 -18.84 9.96 5.51
C LEU A 115 -19.89 9.63 4.46
N TYR A 116 -19.49 8.92 3.41
CA TYR A 116 -20.40 8.47 2.37
C TYR A 116 -19.98 7.10 1.87
N LYS A 117 -20.82 6.47 1.06
CA LYS A 117 -20.43 5.29 0.28
C LYS A 117 -20.60 5.55 -1.20
N ALA A 118 -19.72 4.96 -2.00
CA ALA A 118 -19.81 4.99 -3.44
C ALA A 118 -19.26 3.70 -4.04
N GLN A 119 -19.67 3.38 -5.27
CA GLN A 119 -19.03 2.29 -6.00
C GLN A 119 -17.64 2.74 -6.47
N VAL A 120 -16.71 1.78 -6.55
CA VAL A 120 -15.32 2.08 -6.89
C VAL A 120 -14.80 1.21 -8.02
N VAL A 121 -13.90 1.80 -8.81
CA VAL A 121 -13.08 1.13 -9.82
C VAL A 121 -11.63 1.32 -9.39
N VAL A 122 -10.80 0.28 -9.49
CA VAL A 122 -9.35 0.37 -9.26
C VAL A 122 -8.66 -0.15 -10.50
N ASP A 123 -7.73 0.62 -11.08
CA ASP A 123 -7.02 0.27 -12.32
C ASP A 123 -7.95 -0.23 -13.45
N GLY A 124 -9.09 0.44 -13.61
CA GLY A 124 -10.11 0.07 -14.60
C GLY A 124 -10.95 -1.17 -14.27
N THR A 125 -10.71 -1.82 -13.13
CA THR A 125 -11.47 -2.98 -12.64
C THR A 125 -12.51 -2.55 -11.61
N GLY A 126 -13.79 -2.82 -11.87
CA GLY A 126 -14.86 -2.56 -10.92
C GLY A 126 -14.79 -3.48 -9.70
N LYS A 127 -14.97 -2.91 -8.50
CA LYS A 127 -15.10 -3.69 -7.27
C LYS A 127 -16.38 -4.52 -7.32
N THR A 128 -16.29 -5.76 -6.84
CA THR A 128 -17.42 -6.71 -6.84
C THR A 128 -17.85 -7.13 -5.45
N SER A 129 -17.00 -6.97 -4.44
CA SER A 129 -17.37 -7.12 -3.04
C SER A 129 -18.29 -5.98 -2.59
N ASN A 130 -19.15 -6.24 -1.61
CA ASN A 130 -20.08 -5.25 -1.05
C ASN A 130 -20.90 -4.51 -2.12
N ASP A 131 -21.33 -5.23 -3.16
CA ASP A 131 -22.05 -4.67 -4.32
C ASP A 131 -21.29 -3.52 -5.02
N GLY A 132 -19.95 -3.57 -4.97
CA GLY A 132 -19.01 -2.61 -5.53
C GLY A 132 -18.70 -1.41 -4.65
N TYR A 133 -19.29 -1.32 -3.46
CA TYR A 133 -19.16 -0.14 -2.60
C TYR A 133 -17.94 -0.17 -1.69
N SER A 134 -17.36 1.01 -1.48
CA SER A 134 -16.53 1.38 -0.34
C SER A 134 -17.24 2.48 0.46
N THR A 135 -16.99 2.52 1.77
CA THR A 135 -17.27 3.70 2.60
C THR A 135 -16.03 4.58 2.66
N PHE A 136 -16.24 5.89 2.68
CA PHE A 136 -15.20 6.89 2.52
C PHE A 136 -15.05 7.76 3.75
N PHE A 137 -13.80 8.05 4.11
CA PHE A 137 -13.47 9.15 5.00
C PHE A 137 -13.86 10.49 4.36
N PRO A 138 -14.01 11.58 5.13
CA PRO A 138 -14.43 12.86 4.58
C PRO A 138 -13.49 13.35 3.47
N ASP A 139 -14.05 13.82 2.35
CA ASP A 139 -13.28 14.32 1.19
C ASP A 139 -12.31 15.46 1.53
N ALA A 140 -12.60 16.18 2.61
CA ALA A 140 -11.76 17.29 3.08
C ALA A 140 -10.50 16.83 3.83
N TRP A 141 -10.37 15.53 4.14
CA TRP A 141 -9.24 15.00 4.89
C TRP A 141 -8.04 14.74 3.98
N THR A 142 -6.85 15.06 4.48
CA THR A 142 -5.59 14.63 3.87
C THR A 142 -5.34 13.15 4.14
N ALA A 143 -4.42 12.55 3.37
CA ALA A 143 -4.00 11.16 3.59
C ALA A 143 -3.48 10.95 5.02
N GLN A 144 -2.72 11.91 5.56
CA GLN A 144 -2.24 11.86 6.94
C GLN A 144 -3.39 11.91 7.96
N GLN A 145 -4.42 12.73 7.74
CA GLN A 145 -5.57 12.78 8.66
C GLN A 145 -6.34 11.45 8.69
N VAL A 146 -6.39 10.73 7.56
CA VAL A 146 -6.95 9.37 7.52
C VAL A 146 -6.10 8.41 8.35
N VAL A 147 -4.77 8.44 8.18
CA VAL A 147 -3.83 7.62 8.98
C VAL A 147 -3.98 7.90 10.48
N ASP A 148 -3.99 9.18 10.87
CA ASP A 148 -4.13 9.60 12.26
C ASP A 148 -5.45 9.11 12.87
N ALA A 149 -6.56 9.25 12.14
CA ALA A 149 -7.87 8.77 12.57
C ALA A 149 -7.90 7.24 12.76
N ILE A 150 -7.27 6.49 11.86
CA ILE A 150 -7.17 5.03 11.98
C ILE A 150 -6.31 4.66 13.19
N ASN A 151 -5.21 5.37 13.45
CA ASN A 151 -4.38 5.15 14.64
C ASN A 151 -5.15 5.43 15.95
N GLU A 152 -5.96 6.49 16.00
CA GLU A 152 -6.83 6.77 17.15
C GLU A 152 -7.84 5.64 17.39
N ALA A 153 -8.52 5.19 16.33
CA ALA A 153 -9.45 4.09 16.41
C ALA A 153 -8.74 2.78 16.79
N TYR A 154 -7.58 2.52 16.21
CA TYR A 154 -6.76 1.34 16.50
C TYR A 154 -6.39 1.29 17.98
N ALA A 155 -6.01 2.42 18.59
CA ALA A 155 -5.67 2.48 20.00
C ALA A 155 -6.85 2.16 20.95
N SER A 156 -8.09 2.40 20.51
CA SER A 156 -9.32 2.15 21.28
C SER A 156 -10.07 0.87 20.86
N ARG A 157 -9.49 0.08 19.95
CA ARG A 157 -10.18 -0.99 19.25
C ARG A 157 -10.68 -2.10 20.16
N VAL A 158 -11.85 -2.64 19.83
CA VAL A 158 -12.47 -3.82 20.44
C VAL A 158 -12.87 -4.81 19.35
N SER A 159 -12.89 -6.11 19.65
CA SER A 159 -13.33 -7.08 18.64
C SER A 159 -14.81 -6.86 18.28
N SER A 160 -15.09 -6.81 16.98
CA SER A 160 -16.44 -6.66 16.40
C SER A 160 -17.20 -7.99 16.29
N GLY A 161 -16.53 -9.12 16.52
CA GLY A 161 -17.11 -10.47 16.50
C GLY A 161 -17.20 -11.12 15.12
N ASP A 162 -16.87 -10.42 14.05
CA ASP A 162 -16.80 -10.92 12.67
C ASP A 162 -15.37 -11.21 12.19
N GLY A 163 -14.41 -11.20 13.12
CA GLY A 163 -12.97 -11.31 12.84
C GLY A 163 -12.27 -9.96 12.67
N GLY A 164 -13.02 -8.85 12.66
CA GLY A 164 -12.48 -7.50 12.69
C GLY A 164 -12.41 -6.90 14.09
N TYR A 165 -12.14 -5.61 14.09
CA TYR A 165 -12.14 -4.75 15.25
C TYR A 165 -12.81 -3.42 14.92
N ASP A 166 -13.52 -2.86 15.89
CA ASP A 166 -14.09 -1.52 15.82
C ASP A 166 -13.36 -0.61 16.80
N GLY A 167 -12.99 0.58 16.35
CA GLY A 167 -12.48 1.66 17.19
C GLY A 167 -13.24 2.95 16.91
N VAL A 168 -13.08 3.94 17.79
CA VAL A 168 -13.76 5.24 17.64
C VAL A 168 -12.73 6.35 17.75
N THR A 169 -12.74 7.27 16.80
CA THR A 169 -11.89 8.47 16.84
C THR A 169 -12.35 9.43 17.92
N SER A 170 -11.49 10.37 18.31
CA SER A 170 -11.88 11.47 19.21
C SER A 170 -13.03 12.33 18.65
N GLY A 171 -13.19 12.36 17.33
CA GLY A 171 -14.28 13.03 16.62
C GLY A 171 -15.59 12.23 16.52
N GLY A 172 -15.64 11.02 17.08
CA GLY A 172 -16.84 10.17 17.11
C GLY A 172 -17.02 9.27 15.89
N ILE A 173 -16.09 9.26 14.94
CA ILE A 173 -16.17 8.40 13.77
C ILE A 173 -15.80 6.97 14.18
N SER A 174 -16.73 6.03 13.96
CA SER A 174 -16.43 4.61 14.10
C SER A 174 -15.62 4.13 12.89
N VAL A 175 -14.54 3.40 13.15
CA VAL A 175 -13.67 2.81 12.13
C VAL A 175 -13.61 1.31 12.36
N HIS A 176 -14.02 0.56 11.34
CA HIS A 176 -13.87 -0.89 11.32
C HIS A 176 -12.54 -1.24 10.66
N MET A 177 -11.85 -2.25 11.18
CA MET A 177 -10.54 -2.66 10.68
C MET A 177 -10.32 -4.17 10.80
N TYR A 178 -9.58 -4.72 9.84
CA TYR A 178 -9.02 -6.07 9.93
C TYR A 178 -7.51 -5.97 10.17
N LEU A 179 -7.01 -6.87 11.00
CA LEU A 179 -5.60 -6.95 11.37
C LEU A 179 -4.99 -8.26 10.87
N ASP A 180 -3.70 -8.25 10.55
CA ASP A 180 -2.94 -9.47 10.30
C ASP A 180 -2.58 -10.21 11.61
N ASP A 181 -1.84 -11.31 11.48
CA ASP A 181 -1.39 -12.14 12.61
C ASP A 181 -0.40 -11.40 13.54
N PHE A 182 0.21 -10.31 13.08
CA PHE A 182 1.08 -9.44 13.87
C PHE A 182 0.33 -8.28 14.54
N GLY A 183 -0.98 -8.17 14.28
CA GLY A 183 -1.84 -7.11 14.79
C GLY A 183 -1.72 -5.80 14.00
N LEU A 184 -1.18 -5.84 12.78
CA LEU A 184 -1.05 -4.67 11.90
C LEU A 184 -2.30 -4.51 11.03
N VAL A 185 -2.71 -3.27 10.79
CA VAL A 185 -3.89 -2.92 9.98
C VAL A 185 -3.64 -3.27 8.52
N VAL A 186 -4.40 -4.25 8.01
CA VAL A 186 -4.40 -4.60 6.58
C VAL A 186 -5.46 -3.84 5.79
N THR A 187 -6.55 -3.44 6.45
CA THR A 187 -7.57 -2.56 5.88
C THR A 187 -8.35 -1.90 7.01
N ALA A 188 -8.79 -0.67 6.80
CA ALA A 188 -9.65 0.07 7.71
C ALA A 188 -10.55 1.03 6.92
N TYR A 189 -11.79 1.17 7.38
CA TYR A 189 -12.79 2.01 6.72
C TYR A 189 -13.77 2.60 7.73
N PRO A 190 -14.31 3.80 7.48
CA PRO A 190 -15.26 4.41 8.38
C PRO A 190 -16.63 3.74 8.24
N VAL A 191 -17.35 3.64 9.35
CA VAL A 191 -18.71 3.10 9.41
C VAL A 191 -19.69 4.27 9.42
N MET A 192 -20.58 4.34 8.43
CA MET A 192 -21.57 5.42 8.33
C MET A 192 -22.67 5.26 9.38
N GLU A 193 -23.18 6.41 9.84
CA GLU A 193 -24.41 6.48 10.63
C GLU A 193 -25.63 6.66 9.72
N TYR A 194 -26.74 5.97 10.02
CA TYR A 194 -27.98 5.99 9.22
C TYR A 194 -29.19 6.45 10.03
#